data_AF-A0A1A7WDY4-F1
#
_entry.id   AF-A0A1A7WDY4-F1
#
_cell.length_a   1.000
_cell.length_b   1.000
_cell.length_c   1.000
_cell.angle_alpha   90.00
_cell.angle_beta   90.00
_cell.angle_gamma   90.00
#
_symmetry.space_group_name_H-M   'P 1'
#
loop_
_entity.id
_entity.type
_entity.pdbx_description
1 polymer ?
#
loop_
_entity_poly.entity_id
_entity_poly.type
_entity_poly.pdbx_seq_one_letter_code
_entity_poly.pdbx_strand_id
1 'polypeptide(L)'
;CQQVGERWSVTFDLSSMSIRDNIQLAELRIRLPAFTKSPRVFLDIHHSNQNLCSNCSENQLGHLEAHPSSMVSSSSWKVFNMTGMLHRWLLQESSTNRTVEVGIKEEQQERIQHPTVDRVMM
;
A
#
# COMPACT_ATOMS: atom_id res chain seq x y z
N CYS A 1 0.60 -16.74 -4.94
CA CYS A 1 -0.31 -17.08 -3.82
C CYS A 1 0.33 -18.16 -2.98
N GLN A 2 0.32 -18.01 -1.66
CA GLN A 2 0.88 -18.98 -0.72
C GLN A 2 -0.21 -19.42 0.25
N GLN A 3 -0.20 -20.70 0.62
CA GLN A 3 -1.06 -21.26 1.65
C GLN A 3 -0.20 -21.88 2.75
N VAL A 4 -0.46 -21.49 4.00
CA VAL A 4 0.13 -22.07 5.20
C VAL A 4 -1.02 -22.40 6.16
N GLY A 5 -1.42 -23.66 6.18
CA GLY A 5 -2.59 -24.12 6.95
C GLY A 5 -3.88 -23.43 6.47
N GLU A 6 -4.51 -22.69 7.38
CA GLU A 6 -5.75 -21.92 7.15
C GLU A 6 -5.48 -20.50 6.65
N ARG A 7 -4.21 -20.08 6.63
CA ARG A 7 -3.81 -18.73 6.21
C ARG A 7 -3.32 -18.74 4.78
N TRP A 8 -3.85 -17.81 4.01
CA TRP A 8 -3.56 -17.64 2.60
C TRP A 8 -3.07 -16.24 2.36
N SER A 9 -2.02 -16.12 1.55
CA SER A 9 -1.46 -14.83 1.19
C SER A 9 -1.52 -14.67 -0.32
N VAL A 10 -2.14 -13.58 -0.74
CA VAL A 10 -2.18 -13.14 -2.14
C VAL A 10 -1.51 -11.78 -2.24
N THR A 11 -0.77 -11.58 -3.31
CA THR A 11 -0.02 -10.36 -3.55
C THR A 11 -0.38 -9.85 -4.93
N PHE A 12 -0.73 -8.57 -5.03
CA PHE A 12 -1.07 -7.90 -6.28
C PHE A 12 -0.16 -6.68 -6.48
N ASP A 13 0.25 -6.41 -7.71
CA ASP A 13 0.78 -5.10 -8.05
C ASP A 13 -0.40 -4.16 -8.27
N LEU A 14 -0.48 -3.12 -7.44
CA LEU A 14 -1.53 -2.10 -7.44
C LEU A 14 -0.94 -0.70 -7.64
N SER A 15 0.34 -0.61 -8.07
CA SER A 15 1.09 0.65 -8.20
C SER A 15 0.48 1.61 -9.22
N SER A 16 -0.34 1.11 -10.14
CA SER A 16 -1.07 1.92 -11.11
C SER A 16 -2.36 2.53 -10.56
N MET A 17 -2.79 2.13 -9.36
CA MET A 17 -4.01 2.66 -8.73
C MET A 17 -3.68 3.88 -7.88
N SER A 18 -4.59 4.85 -7.85
CA SER A 18 -4.42 6.08 -7.08
C SER A 18 -5.72 6.48 -6.39
N ILE A 19 -5.62 7.34 -5.38
CA ILE A 19 -6.79 7.93 -4.70
C ILE A 19 -7.70 8.75 -5.65
N ARG A 20 -7.20 9.12 -6.84
CA ARG A 20 -7.98 9.85 -7.85
C ARG A 20 -8.86 8.92 -8.67
N ASP A 21 -8.63 7.61 -8.61
CA ASP A 21 -9.42 6.65 -9.34
C ASP A 21 -10.81 6.52 -8.71
N ASN A 22 -11.84 6.59 -9.55
CA ASN A 22 -13.22 6.41 -9.11
C ASN A 22 -13.54 4.91 -8.99
N ILE A 23 -13.20 4.32 -7.84
CA ILE A 23 -13.43 2.90 -7.57
C ILE A 23 -14.84 2.70 -7.00
N GLN A 24 -15.75 2.22 -7.86
CA GLN A 24 -17.11 1.88 -7.46
C GLN A 24 -17.21 0.48 -6.83
N LEU A 25 -16.45 -0.48 -7.34
CA LEU A 25 -16.46 -1.87 -6.89
C LEU A 25 -15.10 -2.51 -7.10
N ALA A 26 -14.60 -3.19 -6.07
CA ALA A 26 -13.45 -4.09 -6.16
C ALA A 26 -13.84 -5.45 -5.60
N GLU A 27 -13.67 -6.50 -6.41
CA GLU A 27 -13.97 -7.87 -6.03
C GLU A 27 -12.76 -8.76 -6.22
N LEU A 28 -12.43 -9.53 -5.19
CA LEU A 28 -11.50 -10.63 -5.30
C LEU A 28 -12.24 -11.94 -5.49
N ARG A 29 -11.95 -12.60 -6.61
CA ARG A 29 -12.57 -13.87 -6.98
C ARG A 29 -11.53 -14.97 -6.90
N ILE A 30 -11.79 -15.99 -6.09
CA ILE A 30 -10.88 -17.12 -5.91
C ILE A 30 -11.61 -18.43 -6.16
N ARG A 31 -10.97 -19.30 -6.95
CA ARG A 31 -11.48 -20.64 -7.25
C ARG A 31 -11.10 -21.63 -6.16
N LEU A 32 -12.01 -22.55 -5.86
CA LEU A 32 -12.03 -23.40 -4.67
C LEU A 32 -11.33 -24.79 -4.70
N PRO A 33 -10.33 -25.14 -5.52
CA PRO A 33 -9.69 -26.46 -5.31
C PRO A 33 -8.98 -26.59 -3.95
N ALA A 34 -8.53 -25.47 -3.35
CA ALA A 34 -7.66 -25.50 -2.18
C ALA A 34 -8.29 -24.99 -0.86
N PHE A 35 -9.44 -24.32 -0.89
CA PHE A 35 -10.16 -23.82 0.30
C PHE A 35 -11.10 -24.85 0.94
N THR A 36 -11.42 -25.94 0.24
CA THR A 36 -12.50 -26.87 0.64
C THR A 36 -12.16 -27.75 1.84
N LYS A 37 -10.88 -27.82 2.23
CA LYS A 37 -10.43 -28.68 3.33
C LYS A 37 -10.52 -28.02 4.71
N SER A 38 -10.60 -26.69 4.80
CA SER A 38 -10.70 -26.00 6.09
C SER A 38 -12.08 -25.32 6.24
N PRO A 39 -12.71 -25.43 7.43
CA PRO A 39 -13.97 -24.74 7.73
C PRO A 39 -13.81 -23.22 7.83
N ARG A 40 -12.58 -22.72 8.02
CA ARG A 40 -12.27 -21.30 8.18
C ARG A 40 -10.97 -20.96 7.47
N VAL A 41 -10.96 -19.89 6.70
CA VAL A 41 -9.78 -19.44 5.99
C VAL A 41 -9.56 -17.95 6.24
N PHE A 42 -8.31 -17.60 6.51
CA PHE A 42 -7.85 -16.22 6.59
C PHE A 42 -7.09 -15.88 5.32
N LEU A 43 -7.48 -14.79 4.68
CA LEU A 43 -6.90 -14.32 3.43
C LEU A 43 -6.23 -12.98 3.66
N ASP A 44 -4.91 -12.98 3.66
CA ASP A 44 -4.08 -11.79 3.76
C ASP A 44 -3.77 -11.27 2.34
N ILE A 45 -4.10 -10.01 2.10
CA ILE A 45 -3.89 -9.36 0.81
C ILE A 45 -2.78 -8.33 0.93
N HIS A 46 -1.82 -8.42 0.01
CA HIS A 46 -0.63 -7.57 -0.01
C HIS A 46 -0.49 -6.86 -1.37
N HIS A 47 0.15 -5.69 -1.32
CA HIS A 47 0.65 -4.97 -2.46
C HIS A 47 2.11 -5.35 -2.71
N SER A 48 2.46 -5.62 -3.97
CA SER A 48 3.84 -5.79 -4.41
C SER A 48 4.50 -4.42 -4.61
N ASN A 49 5.19 -3.91 -3.59
CA ASN A 49 6.03 -2.73 -3.77
C ASN A 49 7.38 -3.16 -4.36
N GLN A 50 7.71 -2.69 -5.57
CA GLN A 50 8.99 -2.98 -6.22
C GLN A 50 10.17 -2.26 -5.55
N ASN A 51 9.89 -1.22 -4.74
CA ASN A 51 10.90 -0.51 -3.95
C ASN A 51 11.01 -1.12 -2.55
N LEU A 52 11.81 -2.19 -2.46
CA LEU A 52 12.67 -2.62 -1.33
C LEU A 52 12.40 -2.02 0.06
N CYS A 53 11.21 -2.20 0.62
CA CYS A 53 11.05 -2.13 2.07
C CYS A 53 10.77 -3.52 2.62
N SER A 54 11.81 -4.16 3.16
CA SER A 54 11.75 -5.51 3.72
C SER A 54 10.93 -5.62 5.00
N ASN A 55 10.56 -4.49 5.63
CA ASN A 55 9.86 -4.44 6.93
C ASN A 55 8.68 -3.45 6.97
N CYS A 56 8.21 -2.94 5.85
CA CYS A 56 7.09 -2.00 5.85
C CYS A 56 5.77 -2.77 5.93
N SER A 57 5.06 -2.59 7.05
CA SER A 57 3.64 -2.96 7.19
C SER A 57 2.73 -2.28 6.16
N GLU A 58 3.25 -1.30 5.40
CA GLU A 58 2.55 -0.54 4.36
C GLU A 58 2.19 -1.36 3.11
N ASN A 59 2.80 -2.55 2.96
CA ASN A 59 2.48 -3.43 1.84
C ASN A 59 1.25 -4.31 2.11
N GLN A 60 0.62 -4.24 3.29
CA GLN A 60 -0.59 -5.01 3.57
C GLN A 60 -1.84 -4.15 3.32
N LEU A 61 -2.72 -4.61 2.42
CA LEU A 61 -4.03 -3.98 2.20
C LEU A 61 -4.99 -4.31 3.33
N GLY A 62 -4.94 -5.55 3.81
CA GLY A 62 -5.79 -6.03 4.87
C GLY A 62 -5.91 -7.55 4.90
N HIS A 63 -6.86 -8.03 5.69
CA HIS A 63 -7.21 -9.44 5.77
C HIS A 63 -8.72 -9.62 5.62
N LEU A 64 -9.12 -10.78 5.11
CA LEU A 64 -10.50 -11.22 5.02
C LEU A 64 -10.64 -12.57 5.70
N GLU A 65 -11.76 -12.78 6.37
CA GLU A 65 -12.14 -14.09 6.90
C GLU A 65 -13.22 -14.71 6.03
N ALA A 66 -13.07 -16.00 5.72
CA ALA A 66 -14.01 -16.77 4.93
C ALA A 66 -14.37 -18.08 5.62
N HIS A 67 -15.63 -18.50 5.49
CA HIS A 67 -16.11 -19.83 5.91
C HIS A 67 -16.58 -20.59 4.67
N PRO A 68 -15.68 -21.25 3.92
CA PRO A 68 -15.99 -21.80 2.60
C PRO A 68 -17.19 -22.75 2.58
N SER A 69 -17.40 -23.50 3.66
CA SER A 69 -18.50 -24.45 3.85
C SER A 69 -19.86 -23.79 4.09
N SER A 70 -19.88 -22.56 4.61
CA SER A 70 -21.12 -21.83 4.94
C SER A 70 -21.54 -20.86 3.85
N MET A 71 -20.69 -20.65 2.83
CA MET A 71 -20.99 -19.77 1.72
C MET A 71 -22.06 -20.40 0.81
N VAL A 72 -23.21 -19.72 0.70
CA VAL A 72 -24.47 -20.15 0.06
C VAL A 72 -24.34 -20.57 -1.42
N SER A 73 -23.23 -20.24 -2.08
CA SER A 73 -23.02 -20.55 -3.50
C SER A 73 -22.37 -21.92 -3.71
N SER A 74 -23.06 -22.80 -4.44
CA SER A 74 -22.51 -24.05 -5.00
C SER A 74 -21.40 -23.83 -6.03
N SER A 75 -21.14 -22.57 -6.42
CA SER A 75 -20.04 -22.22 -7.30
C SER A 75 -18.69 -22.55 -6.67
N SER A 76 -17.80 -23.09 -7.49
CA SER A 76 -16.38 -23.23 -7.16
C SER A 76 -15.66 -21.88 -7.05
N TRP A 77 -16.31 -20.75 -7.38
CA TRP A 77 -15.77 -19.42 -7.19
C TRP A 77 -16.34 -18.75 -5.95
N LYS A 78 -15.47 -18.21 -5.10
CA LYS A 78 -15.84 -17.33 -4.00
C LYS A 78 -15.43 -15.91 -4.33
N VAL A 79 -16.34 -14.99 -4.05
CA VAL A 79 -16.22 -13.57 -4.38
C VAL A 79 -16.20 -12.80 -3.07
N PHE A 80 -15.19 -11.97 -2.90
CA PHE A 80 -15.00 -11.12 -1.73
C PHE A 80 -15.04 -9.66 -2.16
N ASN A 81 -15.88 -8.86 -1.50
CA ASN A 81 -15.89 -7.42 -1.70
C ASN A 81 -14.69 -6.81 -0.95
N MET A 82 -13.83 -6.12 -1.70
CA MET A 82 -12.64 -5.45 -1.19
C MET A 82 -12.69 -3.94 -1.37
N THR A 83 -13.81 -3.37 -1.83
CA THR A 83 -13.95 -1.94 -2.12
C THR A 83 -13.53 -1.08 -0.93
N GLY A 84 -14.07 -1.33 0.26
CA GLY A 84 -13.74 -0.56 1.46
C GLY A 84 -12.31 -0.81 1.98
N MET A 85 -11.73 -1.98 1.72
CA MET A 85 -10.33 -2.26 2.04
C MET A 85 -9.40 -1.44 1.14
N LEU A 86 -9.68 -1.46 -0.17
CA LEU A 86 -8.87 -0.78 -1.18
C LEU A 86 -8.93 0.75 -1.01
N HIS A 87 -10.11 1.31 -0.76
CA HIS A 87 -10.25 2.75 -0.48
C HIS A 87 -9.42 3.19 0.72
N ARG A 88 -9.45 2.42 1.83
CA ARG A 88 -8.65 2.74 3.02
C ARG A 88 -7.16 2.68 2.75
N TRP A 89 -6.71 1.67 2.00
CA TRP A 89 -5.31 1.52 1.64
C TRP A 89 -4.83 2.70 0.76
N LEU A 90 -5.58 3.09 -0.27
CA LEU A 90 -5.26 4.24 -1.12
C LEU A 90 -5.22 5.57 -0.34
N LEU A 91 -6.12 5.74 0.63
CA LEU A 91 -6.11 6.91 1.52
C LEU A 91 -4.83 6.95 2.37
N GLN A 92 -4.43 5.81 2.94
CA GLN A 92 -3.22 5.70 3.77
C GLN A 92 -1.94 5.93 2.97
N GLU A 93 -1.83 5.35 1.77
CA GLU A 93 -0.68 5.56 0.87
C GLU A 93 -0.52 7.05 0.51
N SER A 94 -1.63 7.77 0.30
CA SER A 94 -1.60 9.20 0.00
C SER A 94 -1.10 10.05 1.19
N SER A 95 -1.28 9.58 2.43
CA SER A 95 -0.75 10.26 3.62
C SER A 95 0.73 9.98 3.87
N THR A 96 1.19 8.75 3.60
CA THR A 96 2.61 8.39 3.72
C THR A 96 3.46 9.15 2.70
N ASN A 97 2.96 9.32 1.48
CA ASN A 97 3.64 10.06 0.42
C ASN A 97 3.75 11.58 0.66
N ARG A 98 3.10 12.15 1.69
CA ARG A 98 3.19 13.60 2.00
C ARG A 98 4.41 13.98 2.85
N THR A 99 5.23 13.03 3.30
CA THR A 99 6.41 13.34 4.13
C THR A 99 7.71 13.50 3.34
N VAL A 100 7.68 13.45 2.01
CA VAL A 100 8.88 13.67 1.17
C VAL A 100 8.62 14.73 0.11
N GLU A 101 8.10 15.91 0.49
CA GLU A 101 8.14 17.09 -0.40
C GLU A 101 7.84 18.41 0.36
N VAL A 102 8.55 18.69 1.46
CA VAL A 102 8.72 20.08 1.93
C VAL A 102 10.14 20.27 2.42
N GLY A 103 10.97 20.78 1.52
CA GLY A 103 12.34 21.19 1.80
C GLY A 103 12.75 22.40 0.96
N ILE A 104 11.83 23.33 0.68
CA ILE A 104 12.23 24.69 0.29
C ILE A 104 12.78 25.34 1.56
N LYS A 105 14.12 25.36 1.69
CA LYS A 105 14.81 26.29 2.57
C LYS A 105 15.45 27.35 1.66
N GLU A 106 14.74 28.46 1.48
CA GLU A 106 15.38 29.71 1.10
C GLU A 106 15.81 30.47 2.37
N GLU A 107 16.93 31.18 2.21
CA GLU A 107 17.50 32.23 3.07
C GLU A 107 18.23 31.83 4.35
N GLN A 108 19.55 31.64 4.23
CA GLN A 108 20.50 32.51 4.92
C GLN A 108 21.64 32.86 3.96
N GLN A 109 21.53 34.04 3.35
CA GLN A 109 22.62 34.66 2.61
C GLN A 109 23.62 35.22 3.63
N GLU A 110 24.64 34.43 3.96
CA GLU A 110 25.77 34.90 4.73
C GLU A 110 26.59 35.85 3.83
N ARG A 111 26.28 37.14 3.95
CA ARG A 111 27.02 38.24 3.33
C ARG A 111 28.43 38.26 3.93
N ILE A 112 29.37 37.54 3.31
CA ILE A 112 30.79 37.67 3.61
C ILE A 112 31.18 39.12 3.29
N GLN A 113 31.35 39.94 4.34
CA GLN A 113 31.89 41.29 4.23
C GLN A 113 33.40 41.19 4.02
N HIS A 114 33.88 41.61 2.85
CA HIS A 114 35.30 41.80 2.60
C HIS A 114 35.68 43.20 3.13
N PRO A 115 36.64 43.34 4.07
CA PRO A 115 37.14 44.64 4.45
C PRO A 115 38.04 45.18 3.33
N THR A 116 37.56 46.20 2.63
CA THR A 116 38.38 47.04 1.74
C THR A 116 39.38 47.80 2.58
N VAL A 117 40.65 47.39 2.58
CA VAL A 117 41.74 48.23 3.08
C VAL A 117 42.18 49.12 1.94
N ASP A 118 41.63 50.34 1.95
CA ASP A 118 42.19 51.48 1.27
C ASP A 118 43.50 51.86 1.99
N ARG A 119 44.62 51.71 1.30
CA ARG A 119 45.92 52.23 1.74
C ARG A 119 46.46 53.15 0.65
N VAL A 120 46.00 54.40 0.70
CA VAL A 120 46.73 55.55 0.18
C VAL A 120 47.97 55.76 1.04
N MET A 121 49.17 55.74 0.45
CA MET A 121 50.34 56.51 0.91
C MET A 121 51.32 56.71 -0.27
N MET A 122 51.46 58.00 -0.61
CA MET A 122 52.62 58.74 -1.19
C MET A 122 53.50 58.11 -2.26
#